data_AF-A0A2E1SG65-F1
#
_entry.id   AF-A0A2E1SG65-F1
#
_cell.length_a   1.000
_cell.length_b   1.000
_cell.length_c   1.000
_cell.angle_alpha   90.00
_cell.angle_beta   90.00
_cell.angle_gamma   90.00
#
_symmetry.space_group_name_H-M   'P 1'
#
loop_
_entity.id
_entity.type
_entity.pdbx_description
1 polymer ?
#
loop_
_entity_poly.entity_id
_entity_poly.type
_entity_poly.pdbx_seq_one_letter_code
_entity_poly.pdbx_strand_id
1 'polypeptide(L)' 'VDANLVMTGSGKFVEVQSSGEEATFSRGDLDTLLGLGAKGIAEINRLQEDAIAEGLRSD' A
#
# COMPACT_ATOMS: atom_id res chain seq x y z
N VAL A 1 3.79 15.63 -2.69
CA VAL A 1 2.43 15.07 -2.79
C VAL A 1 2.38 13.89 -1.85
N ASP A 2 1.37 13.84 -1.01
CA ASP A 2 1.22 12.79 -0.02
C ASP A 2 0.07 11.88 -0.43
N ALA A 3 0.25 10.58 -0.27
CA ALA A 3 -0.73 9.59 -0.65
C ALA A 3 -0.88 8.51 0.42
N ASN A 4 -2.13 8.22 0.75
CA ASN A 4 -2.52 7.09 1.58
C ASN A 4 -3.20 6.06 0.68
N LEU A 5 -2.76 4.80 0.79
CA LEU A 5 -3.26 3.69 -0.02
C LEU A 5 -3.74 2.55 0.87
N VAL A 6 -4.93 2.03 0.55
CA VAL A 6 -5.47 0.81 1.14
C VAL A 6 -5.77 -0.17 0.01
N MET A 7 -5.25 -1.39 0.12
CA MET A 7 -5.41 -2.43 -0.88
C MET A 7 -5.80 -3.77 -0.26
N THR A 8 -6.48 -4.60 -1.03
CA THR A 8 -6.71 -6.01 -0.70
C THR A 8 -5.43 -6.82 -0.94
N GLY A 9 -5.31 -7.98 -0.29
CA GLY A 9 -4.22 -8.95 -0.56
C GLY A 9 -4.20 -9.46 -2.00
N SER A 10 -5.32 -9.36 -2.73
CA SER A 10 -5.41 -9.67 -4.17
C SER A 10 -4.98 -8.52 -5.09
N GLY A 11 -4.45 -7.43 -4.55
CA GLY A 11 -3.90 -6.31 -5.29
C GLY A 11 -4.96 -5.33 -5.85
N LYS A 12 -6.17 -5.31 -5.29
CA LYS A 12 -7.22 -4.35 -5.66
C LYS A 12 -7.23 -3.17 -4.70
N PHE A 13 -7.48 -1.96 -5.20
CA PHE A 13 -7.62 -0.78 -4.35
C PHE A 13 -8.94 -0.82 -3.58
N VAL A 14 -8.86 -0.53 -2.29
CA VAL A 14 -10.00 -0.22 -1.42
C VAL A 14 -10.14 1.30 -1.31
N GLU A 15 -9.02 2.00 -1.12
CA GLU A 15 -8.96 3.46 -1.05
C GLU A 15 -7.66 3.97 -1.64
N VAL A 16 -7.76 5.08 -2.36
CA VAL A 16 -6.63 5.89 -2.82
C VAL A 16 -6.97 7.33 -2.47
N GLN A 17 -6.22 7.90 -1.54
CA GLN A 17 -6.32 9.31 -1.18
C GLN A 17 -4.98 9.97 -1.45
N SER A 18 -5.01 11.13 -2.10
CA SER A 18 -3.82 11.93 -2.33
C SER A 18 -4.10 13.41 -2.11
N SER A 19 -3.11 14.14 -1.60
CA SER A 19 -3.17 15.57 -1.36
C SER A 19 -1.92 16.26 -1.88
N GLY A 20 -2.12 17.37 -2.57
CA GLY A 20 -1.05 18.29 -2.97
C GLY A 20 -1.00 19.47 -2.01
N GLU A 21 -0.53 19.25 -0.78
CA GLU A 21 -0.57 20.29 0.28
C GLU A 21 0.27 21.52 -0.08
N GLU A 22 1.46 21.33 -0.66
CA GLU A 22 2.39 22.43 -1.01
C GLU A 22 2.49 22.70 -2.51
N ALA A 23 2.06 21.75 -3.34
CA ALA A 23 2.10 21.85 -4.80
C ALA A 23 1.09 20.90 -5.46
N THR A 24 0.69 21.24 -6.68
CA THR A 24 -0.02 20.30 -7.55
C THR A 24 0.94 19.20 -8.03
N PHE A 25 0.38 18.07 -8.46
CA PHE A 25 1.14 16.93 -8.94
C PHE A 25 0.60 16.47 -10.28
N SER A 26 1.49 15.91 -11.10
CA SER A 26 1.11 15.35 -12.39
C SER A 26 0.48 13.96 -12.20
N ARG A 27 -0.18 13.48 -13.26
CA ARG A 27 -0.62 12.09 -13.31
C ARG A 27 0.54 11.10 -13.16
N GLY A 28 1.70 11.40 -13.72
CA GLY A 28 2.89 10.54 -13.62
C GLY A 28 3.45 10.44 -12.20
N ASP A 29 3.37 11.53 -11.43
CA ASP A 29 3.76 11.51 -10.02
C ASP A 29 2.83 10.61 -9.20
N LEU A 30 1.52 10.72 -9.44
CA LEU A 30 0.53 9.83 -8.80
C LEU A 30 0.77 8.38 -9.18
N ASP A 31 0.94 8.06 -10.47
CA ASP A 31 1.18 6.69 -10.94
C ASP A 31 2.46 6.10 -10.31
N THR A 32 3.50 6.92 -10.11
CA THR A 32 4.73 6.52 -9.43
C THR A 32 4.45 6.16 -7.97
N LEU A 33 3.70 6.98 -7.25
CA LEU A 33 3.31 6.69 -5.87
C LEU A 33 2.40 5.47 -5.74
N LEU A 34 1.48 5.28 -6.68
CA LEU A 34 0.63 4.09 -6.73
C LEU A 34 1.47 2.82 -6.92
N GLY A 35 2.47 2.85 -7.79
CA GLY A 35 3.41 1.75 -7.99
C GLY A 35 4.23 1.43 -6.74
N LEU A 36 4.78 2.46 -6.09
CA LEU A 36 5.55 2.31 -4.85
C LEU A 36 4.68 1.78 -3.70
N GLY A 37 3.49 2.35 -3.52
CA GLY A 37 2.52 1.94 -2.50
C GLY A 37 2.07 0.49 -2.70
N ALA A 38 1.72 0.10 -3.92
CA ALA A 38 1.33 -1.28 -4.23
C ALA A 38 2.44 -2.30 -3.93
N LYS A 39 3.70 -1.96 -4.27
CA LYS A 39 4.85 -2.80 -3.93
C LYS A 39 5.02 -2.93 -2.41
N GLY A 40 5.01 -1.82 -1.68
CA GLY A 40 5.18 -1.82 -0.22
C GLY A 40 4.06 -2.59 0.48
N ILE A 41 2.82 -2.45 0.03
CA ILE A 41 1.67 -3.20 0.58
C ILE A 41 1.83 -4.70 0.32
N ALA A 42 2.29 -5.12 -0.86
CA ALA A 42 2.56 -6.53 -1.13
C ALA A 42 3.63 -7.12 -0.19
N GLU A 43 4.68 -6.37 0.10
CA GLU A 43 5.72 -6.77 1.06
C GLU A 43 5.18 -6.88 2.49
N ILE A 44 4.38 -5.90 2.93
CA ILE A 44 3.72 -5.91 4.24
C ILE A 44 2.74 -7.09 4.35
N ASN A 45 1.95 -7.37 3.31
CA ASN A 45 1.01 -8.48 3.29
C ASN A 45 1.73 -9.82 3.50
N ARG A 46 2.88 -10.03 2.84
CA ARG A 46 3.71 -11.23 3.04
C ARG A 46 4.18 -11.35 4.50
N LEU A 47 4.64 -10.25 5.10
CA LEU A 47 5.09 -10.25 6.50
C LEU A 47 3.94 -10.50 7.49
N GLN A 48 2.75 -10.00 7.18
CA GLN A 48 1.54 -10.28 7.97
C GLN A 48 1.16 -11.76 7.91
N GLU A 49 1.19 -12.36 6.73
CA GLU A 49 0.96 -13.81 6.55
C GLU A 49 1.99 -14.64 7.33
N ASP A 50 3.28 -14.30 7.23
CA ASP A 50 4.36 -14.96 7.98
C ASP A 50 4.13 -14.87 9.51
N ALA A 51 3.74 -13.69 10.01
CA ALA A 51 3.48 -13.46 11.43
C ALA A 51 2.24 -14.21 11.94
N ILE A 52 1.16 -14.26 11.15
CA ILE A 52 -0.05 -15.03 11.49
C ILE A 52 0.28 -16.53 11.54
N ALA A 53 1.04 -17.04 10.57
CA ALA A 53 1.45 -18.44 10.54
C ALA A 53 2.29 -18.81 11.77
N GLU A 54 3.20 -17.94 12.21
CA GLU A 54 3.99 -18.16 13.43
C GLU A 54 3.12 -18.16 14.70
N GLY A 55 2.17 -17.22 14.81
CA GLY A 55 1.23 -17.18 15.93
C GLY A 55 0.43 -18.47 16.05
N LEU A 56 -0.11 -18.98 14.93
CA LEU A 56 -0.89 -20.22 14.89
C LEU A 56 -0.08 -21.49 15.20
N ARG A 57 1.25 -21.47 15.04
CA ARG A 57 2.14 -22.57 15.44
C ARG A 57 2.46 -22.58 16.93
N SER A 58 2.26 -21.44 17.59
CA SER A 58 2.63 -21.22 18.99
C SER A 58 1.48 -21.52 19.96
N ASP A 59 0.27 -21.75 19.43
CA ASP A 59 -0.94 -22.22 20.13
C ASP A 59 -1.03 -23.77 20.09
#